data_AF-A0A933G4B2-F1
#
_entry.id   AF-A0A933G4B2-F1
#
_cell.length_a   1.000
_cell.length_b   1.000
_cell.length_c   1.000
_cell.angle_alpha   90.00
_cell.angle_beta   90.00
_cell.angle_gamma   90.00
#
_symmetry.space_group_name_H-M   'P 1'
#
loop_
_entity.id
_entity.type
_entity.pdbx_description
1 polymer ?
#
loop_
_entity_poly.entity_id
_entity_poly.type
_entity_poly.pdbx_seq_one_letter_code
_entity_poly.pdbx_strand_id
1 'polypeptide(L)'
;AVGGLIGATTAVLVMGAAAGAARDETPSVVRAHQFEVVTADGKPALVLGMTANNTGTVTTLDGKGNKVVALGVTTGGEGTITTHNRKGRELVRAGATTSGEGVIITQDAAGRKLIEISVSTKGEPRVCAYKPDGTARATWP
;
A
#
# COMPACT_ATOMS: atom_id res chain seq x y z
N ALA A 1 28.57 -10.78 20.26
CA ALA A 1 27.77 -11.99 20.07
C ALA A 1 27.06 -11.89 18.73
N VAL A 2 27.35 -12.84 17.83
CA VAL A 2 26.55 -13.42 16.72
C VAL A 2 25.59 -12.43 15.99
N GLY A 3 25.76 -12.05 14.72
CA GLY A 3 26.22 -12.83 13.57
C GLY A 3 25.06 -13.60 12.92
N GLY A 4 23.96 -12.91 12.55
CA GLY A 4 22.78 -13.52 11.91
C GLY A 4 22.72 -13.21 10.42
N LEU A 5 23.44 -13.97 9.60
CA LEU A 5 23.25 -13.99 8.15
C LEU A 5 21.99 -14.83 7.87
N ILE A 6 20.85 -14.18 7.65
CA ILE A 6 19.64 -14.89 7.19
C ILE A 6 19.87 -15.22 5.72
N GLY A 7 20.39 -16.42 5.46
CA GLY A 7 20.50 -16.96 4.10
C GLY A 7 19.11 -17.19 3.54
N ALA A 8 18.67 -16.31 2.63
CA ALA A 8 17.50 -16.57 1.81
C ALA A 8 17.91 -17.56 0.71
N THR A 9 17.59 -18.85 0.90
CA THR A 9 17.68 -19.85 -0.17
C THR A 9 16.58 -19.56 -1.20
N THR A 10 16.95 -18.92 -2.31
CA THR A 10 16.04 -18.74 -3.44
C THR A 10 15.86 -20.07 -4.16
N ALA A 11 14.78 -20.79 -3.87
CA ALA A 11 14.36 -21.91 -4.70
C ALA A 11 13.70 -21.36 -5.96
N VAL A 12 14.40 -21.42 -7.10
CA VAL A 12 13.83 -21.09 -8.41
C VAL A 12 13.06 -22.30 -8.92
N LEU A 13 11.73 -22.24 -8.86
CA LEU A 13 10.86 -23.27 -9.43
C LEU A 13 10.55 -22.88 -10.88
N VAL A 14 11.21 -23.54 -11.84
CA VAL A 14 10.92 -23.40 -13.27
C VAL A 14 9.77 -24.36 -13.60
N MET A 15 8.52 -23.87 -13.60
CA MET A 15 7.40 -24.65 -14.15
C MET A 15 7.55 -24.71 -15.66
N GLY A 16 8.12 -25.81 -16.16
CA GLY A 16 8.17 -26.12 -17.59
C GLY A 16 6.77 -26.46 -18.12
N ALA A 17 6.35 -25.80 -19.21
CA ALA A 17 5.10 -26.12 -19.88
C ALA A 17 5.19 -27.52 -20.50
N ALA A 18 4.47 -28.48 -19.93
CA ALA A 18 4.21 -29.74 -20.59
C ALA A 18 3.15 -29.50 -21.68
N ALA A 19 3.56 -29.58 -22.95
CA ALA A 19 2.64 -29.48 -24.07
C ALA A 19 1.69 -30.69 -24.08
N GLY A 20 0.45 -30.48 -23.64
CA GLY A 20 -0.61 -31.48 -23.71
C GLY A 20 -1.95 -30.90 -23.32
N ALA A 21 -2.78 -30.55 -24.31
CA ALA A 21 -4.17 -30.10 -24.21
C ALA A 21 -4.45 -29.15 -23.03
N ALA A 22 -4.35 -27.84 -23.28
CA ALA A 22 -4.59 -26.75 -22.32
C ALA A 22 -5.88 -26.97 -21.51
N ARG A 23 -5.74 -27.62 -20.36
CA ARG A 23 -6.68 -27.48 -19.26
C ARG A 23 -6.42 -26.08 -18.70
N ASP A 24 -7.45 -25.43 -18.16
CA ASP A 24 -7.25 -24.23 -17.36
C ASP A 24 -6.50 -24.65 -16.09
N GLU A 25 -5.18 -24.74 -16.21
CA GLU A 25 -4.25 -25.20 -15.18
C GLU A 25 -3.90 -24.07 -14.19
N THR A 26 -4.60 -22.93 -14.28
CA THR A 26 -4.41 -21.83 -13.35
C THR A 26 -4.77 -22.31 -11.95
N PRO A 27 -3.82 -22.33 -10.99
CA PRO A 27 -4.14 -22.74 -9.63
C PRO A 27 -5.20 -21.78 -9.08
N SER A 28 -6.27 -22.34 -8.51
CA SER A 28 -7.36 -21.55 -7.92
C SER A 28 -6.94 -20.80 -6.66
N VAL A 29 -5.88 -21.26 -5.97
CA VAL A 29 -5.34 -20.64 -4.76
C VAL A 29 -3.82 -20.74 -4.76
N VAL A 30 -3.15 -19.61 -4.52
CA VAL A 30 -1.71 -19.54 -4.21
C VAL A 30 -1.56 -19.16 -2.74
N ARG A 31 -0.85 -19.98 -1.96
CA ARG A 31 -0.51 -19.68 -0.56
C ARG A 31 1.00 -19.44 -0.45
N ALA A 32 1.37 -18.28 0.06
CA ALA A 32 2.74 -17.91 0.35
C ALA A 32 2.77 -16.97 1.55
N HIS A 33 3.88 -16.95 2.29
CA HIS A 33 4.11 -15.91 3.31
C HIS A 33 4.30 -14.53 2.69
N GLN A 34 4.87 -14.49 1.48
CA GLN A 34 5.12 -13.29 0.71
C GLN A 34 5.12 -13.62 -0.77
N PHE A 35 4.55 -12.72 -1.59
CA PHE A 35 4.62 -12.77 -3.04
C PHE A 35 5.29 -11.51 -3.54
N GLU A 36 6.31 -11.65 -4.38
CA GLU A 36 7.02 -10.54 -4.99
C GLU A 36 7.02 -10.64 -6.50
N VAL A 37 6.77 -9.52 -7.18
CA VAL A 37 7.16 -9.36 -8.58
C VAL A 37 8.49 -8.63 -8.57
N VAL A 38 9.51 -9.24 -9.15
CA VAL A 38 10.87 -8.70 -9.18
C VAL A 38 11.23 -8.22 -10.58
N THR A 39 12.06 -7.19 -10.65
CA THR A 39 12.70 -6.68 -11.87
C THR A 39 13.83 -7.61 -12.32
N ALA A 40 14.35 -7.37 -13.54
CA ALA A 40 15.45 -8.17 -14.09
C ALA A 40 16.75 -8.13 -13.24
N ASP A 41 16.97 -7.05 -12.48
CA ASP A 41 18.08 -6.92 -11.53
C ASP A 41 17.74 -7.45 -10.12
N GLY A 42 16.62 -8.17 -9.97
CA GLY A 42 16.22 -8.85 -8.74
C GLY A 42 15.61 -7.95 -7.66
N LYS A 43 15.27 -6.69 -7.97
CA LYS A 43 14.63 -5.79 -7.01
C LYS A 43 13.11 -5.95 -7.04
N PRO A 44 12.41 -5.85 -5.91
CA PRO A 44 10.96 -5.94 -5.91
C PRO A 44 10.33 -4.71 -6.58
N ALA A 45 9.40 -4.95 -7.50
CA ALA A 45 8.47 -3.96 -8.07
C ALA A 45 7.09 -4.02 -7.39
N LEU A 46 6.74 -5.16 -6.81
CA LEU A 46 5.51 -5.41 -6.05
C LEU A 46 5.82 -6.36 -4.90
N VAL A 47 5.28 -6.07 -3.71
CA VAL A 47 5.33 -6.96 -2.54
C VAL A 47 3.93 -7.10 -1.96
N LEU A 48 3.45 -8.35 -1.85
CA LEU A 48 2.23 -8.73 -1.14
C LEU A 48 2.63 -9.60 0.05
N GLY A 49 2.22 -9.22 1.26
CA GLY A 49 2.57 -9.98 2.45
C GLY A 49 2.20 -9.26 3.73
N MET A 50 2.93 -9.58 4.80
CA MET A 50 2.75 -8.98 6.12
C MET A 50 3.83 -7.95 6.40
N THR A 51 3.47 -6.85 7.07
CA THR A 51 4.43 -5.93 7.67
C THR A 51 5.07 -6.55 8.91
N ALA A 52 6.15 -5.95 9.42
CA ALA A 52 6.76 -6.36 10.69
C ALA A 52 5.80 -6.29 11.89
N ASN A 53 4.72 -5.51 11.78
CA ASN A 53 3.68 -5.40 12.82
C ASN A 53 2.53 -6.38 12.61
N ASN A 54 2.73 -7.41 11.77
CA ASN A 54 1.73 -8.43 11.46
C ASN A 54 0.43 -7.84 10.86
N THR A 55 0.56 -6.85 9.98
CA THR A 55 -0.56 -6.30 9.20
C THR A 55 -0.39 -6.60 7.71
N GLY A 56 -1.48 -6.95 7.02
CA GLY A 56 -1.42 -7.23 5.59
C GLY A 56 -1.12 -5.99 4.75
N THR A 57 -0.32 -6.14 3.70
CA THR A 57 0.02 -5.05 2.78
C THR A 57 0.18 -5.50 1.34
N VAL A 58 -0.13 -4.59 0.42
CA VAL A 58 0.23 -4.62 -1.00
C VAL A 58 0.99 -3.33 -1.31
N THR A 59 2.25 -3.44 -1.72
CA THR A 59 3.11 -2.27 -1.98
C THR A 59 3.77 -2.37 -3.36
N THR A 60 3.64 -1.32 -4.17
CA THR A 60 4.42 -1.15 -5.41
C THR A 60 5.63 -0.26 -5.17
N LEU A 61 6.72 -0.54 -5.88
CA LEU A 61 7.99 0.16 -5.73
C LEU A 61 8.49 0.70 -7.07
N ASP A 62 9.21 1.83 -7.03
CA ASP A 62 9.97 2.33 -8.17
C ASP A 62 11.30 1.57 -8.34
N GLY A 63 12.03 1.83 -9.43
CA GLY A 63 13.32 1.17 -9.71
C GLY A 63 14.45 1.44 -8.69
N LYS A 64 14.22 2.33 -7.72
CA LYS A 64 15.12 2.59 -6.59
C LYS A 64 14.64 1.95 -5.29
N GLY A 65 13.51 1.24 -5.31
CA GLY A 65 12.88 0.65 -4.13
C GLY A 65 12.07 1.63 -3.29
N ASN A 66 11.72 2.82 -3.81
CA ASN A 66 10.82 3.72 -3.09
C ASN A 66 9.38 3.27 -3.31
N LYS A 67 8.55 3.35 -2.26
CA LYS A 67 7.11 3.09 -2.38
C LYS A 67 6.47 4.06 -3.36
N VAL A 68 5.58 3.56 -4.20
CA VAL A 68 4.75 4.38 -5.11
C VAL A 68 3.30 4.33 -4.64
N VAL A 69 2.76 3.13 -4.42
CA VAL A 69 1.44 2.91 -3.83
C VAL A 69 1.57 1.86 -2.72
N ALA A 70 0.88 2.08 -1.60
CA ALA A 70 0.74 1.07 -0.56
C ALA A 70 -0.72 0.98 -0.10
N LEU A 71 -1.22 -0.24 -0.03
CA LEU A 71 -2.52 -0.63 0.50
C LEU A 71 -2.27 -1.50 1.72
N GLY A 72 -3.13 -1.44 2.72
CA GLY A 72 -3.04 -2.36 3.84
C GLY A 72 -3.85 -1.94 5.04
N VAL A 73 -3.45 -2.48 6.18
CA VAL A 73 -4.06 -2.20 7.47
C VAL A 73 -3.00 -1.60 8.39
N THR A 74 -3.38 -0.55 9.12
CA THR A 74 -2.55 0.02 10.19
C THR A 74 -2.50 -0.95 11.38
N THR A 75 -1.65 -0.66 12.37
CA THR A 75 -1.63 -1.42 13.62
C THR A 75 -2.90 -1.22 14.46
N GLY A 76 -3.68 -0.15 14.22
CA GLY A 76 -4.97 0.10 14.85
C GLY A 76 -6.14 -0.66 14.21
N GLY A 77 -5.89 -1.36 13.11
CA GLY A 77 -6.95 -2.07 12.36
C GLY A 77 -7.64 -1.20 11.31
N GLU A 78 -7.14 0.01 11.04
CA GLU A 78 -7.69 0.90 10.02
C GLU A 78 -7.22 0.50 8.62
N GLY A 79 -8.15 0.46 7.66
CA GLY A 79 -7.80 0.26 6.25
C GLY A 79 -7.19 1.53 5.66
N THR A 80 -6.13 1.38 4.85
CA THR A 80 -5.44 2.53 4.24
C THR A 80 -4.95 2.24 2.82
N ILE A 81 -4.96 3.29 2.00
CA ILE A 81 -4.42 3.39 0.66
C ILE A 81 -3.59 4.67 0.60
N THR A 82 -2.34 4.58 0.19
CA THR A 82 -1.44 5.74 0.13
C THR A 82 -0.69 5.77 -1.20
N THR A 83 -0.49 6.97 -1.74
CA THR A 83 0.39 7.21 -2.89
C THR A 83 1.56 8.09 -2.46
N HIS A 84 2.71 7.88 -3.08
CA HIS A 84 3.95 8.58 -2.73
C HIS A 84 4.63 9.12 -3.98
N ASN A 85 5.37 10.21 -3.82
CA ASN A 85 6.28 10.68 -4.86
C ASN A 85 7.64 9.94 -4.81
N ARG A 86 8.50 10.20 -5.79
CA ARG A 86 9.85 9.61 -5.90
C ARG A 86 10.79 9.88 -4.71
N LYS A 87 10.43 10.80 -3.81
CA LYS A 87 11.18 11.06 -2.57
C LYS A 87 10.59 10.30 -1.37
N GLY A 88 9.64 9.39 -1.60
CA GLY A 88 8.93 8.65 -0.56
C GLY A 88 7.94 9.49 0.25
N ARG A 89 7.55 10.68 -0.24
CA ARG A 89 6.62 11.57 0.48
C ARG A 89 5.20 11.21 0.05
N GLU A 90 4.33 10.93 1.01
CA GLU A 90 2.92 10.65 0.78
C GLU A 90 2.22 11.89 0.21
N LEU A 91 1.43 11.71 -0.85
CA LEU A 91 0.68 12.78 -1.53
C LEU A 91 -0.83 12.57 -1.46
N VAL A 92 -1.29 11.32 -1.38
CA VAL A 92 -2.71 10.99 -1.22
C VAL A 92 -2.83 9.87 -0.20
N ARG A 93 -3.82 9.98 0.68
CA ARG A 93 -4.25 8.93 1.60
C ARG A 93 -5.75 8.75 1.50
N ALA A 94 -6.21 7.53 1.34
CA ALA A 94 -7.59 7.15 1.58
C ALA A 94 -7.62 6.10 2.69
N GLY A 95 -8.61 6.15 3.57
CA GLY A 95 -8.71 5.17 4.63
C GLY A 95 -10.04 5.23 5.36
N ALA A 96 -10.23 4.27 6.25
CA ALA A 96 -11.37 4.22 7.13
C ALA A 96 -10.95 3.80 8.53
N THR A 97 -11.54 4.44 9.54
CA THR A 97 -11.34 4.07 10.94
C THR A 97 -12.12 2.79 11.25
N THR A 98 -11.75 2.12 12.34
CA THR A 98 -12.50 0.98 12.87
C THR A 98 -13.91 1.37 13.35
N SER A 99 -14.15 2.66 13.60
CA SER A 99 -15.46 3.21 14.00
C SER A 99 -16.33 3.62 12.80
N GLY A 100 -15.83 3.50 11.56
CA GLY A 100 -16.61 3.74 10.34
C GLY A 100 -16.51 5.16 9.77
N GLU A 101 -15.55 5.98 10.22
CA GLU A 101 -15.25 7.24 9.54
C GLU A 101 -14.42 6.97 8.29
N GLY A 102 -14.79 7.55 7.16
CA GLY A 102 -14.04 7.48 5.91
C GLY A 102 -13.31 8.79 5.65
N VAL A 103 -12.11 8.73 5.08
CA VAL A 103 -11.33 9.91 4.72
C VAL A 103 -10.55 9.71 3.42
N ILE A 104 -10.48 10.74 2.59
CA ILE A 104 -9.54 10.89 1.48
C ILE A 104 -8.86 12.25 1.64
N ILE A 105 -7.53 12.27 1.72
CA ILE A 105 -6.72 13.47 1.86
C ILE A 105 -5.76 13.55 0.67
N THR A 106 -5.67 14.72 0.06
CA THR A 106 -4.52 15.11 -0.76
C THR A 106 -3.65 16.05 0.06
N GLN A 107 -2.34 15.91 -0.08
CA GLN A 107 -1.37 16.72 0.64
C GLN A 107 -0.19 17.05 -0.25
N ASP A 108 0.49 18.15 0.06
CA ASP A 108 1.72 18.48 -0.62
C ASP A 108 2.89 17.64 -0.12
N ALA A 109 4.06 17.84 -0.73
CA ALA A 109 5.25 17.13 -0.28
C ALA A 109 5.52 17.40 1.21
N ALA A 110 5.32 18.61 1.75
CA ALA A 110 5.55 18.91 3.17
C ALA A 110 4.58 18.21 4.14
N GLY A 111 3.60 17.47 3.63
CA GLY A 111 2.57 16.81 4.44
C GLY A 111 1.43 17.75 4.82
N ARG A 112 1.36 18.95 4.21
CA ARG A 112 0.28 19.89 4.46
C ARG A 112 -0.94 19.44 3.66
N LYS A 113 -2.08 19.23 4.34
CA LYS A 113 -3.35 18.91 3.70
C LYS A 113 -3.73 20.01 2.70
N LEU A 114 -4.25 19.60 1.55
CA LEU A 114 -4.76 20.50 0.51
C LEU A 114 -6.27 20.36 0.41
N ILE A 115 -6.75 19.12 0.20
CA ILE A 115 -8.16 18.75 0.16
C ILE A 115 -8.37 17.54 1.06
N GLU A 116 -9.43 17.56 1.87
CA GLU A 116 -9.96 16.40 2.59
C GLU A 116 -11.42 16.15 2.18
N ILE A 117 -11.77 14.91 1.89
CA ILE A 117 -13.13 14.42 1.72
C ILE A 117 -13.35 13.43 2.87
N SER A 118 -14.32 13.67 3.74
CA SER A 118 -14.53 12.84 4.92
C SER A 118 -15.99 12.62 5.22
N VAL A 119 -16.26 11.57 6.01
CA VAL A 119 -17.58 11.28 6.57
C VAL A 119 -17.41 10.92 8.05
N SER A 120 -18.23 11.52 8.91
CA SER A 120 -18.23 11.19 10.34
C SER A 120 -18.99 9.88 10.61
N THR A 121 -18.86 9.34 11.82
CA THR A 121 -19.67 8.19 12.28
C THR A 121 -21.18 8.43 12.24
N LYS A 122 -21.61 9.69 12.21
CA LYS A 122 -23.03 10.07 12.07
C LYS A 122 -23.50 10.15 10.61
N GLY A 123 -22.61 9.88 9.66
CA GLY A 123 -22.92 9.96 8.23
C GLY A 123 -22.93 11.40 7.70
N GLU A 124 -22.25 12.34 8.36
CA GLU A 124 -22.13 13.73 7.89
C GLU A 124 -20.96 13.82 6.90
N PRO A 125 -21.20 13.95 5.57
CA PRO A 125 -20.14 14.18 4.61
C PRO A 125 -19.59 15.60 4.73
N ARG A 126 -18.31 15.75 4.43
CA ARG A 126 -17.63 17.04 4.31
C ARG A 126 -16.56 16.99 3.24
N VAL A 127 -16.41 18.09 2.52
CA VAL A 127 -15.21 18.39 1.72
C VAL A 127 -14.58 19.65 2.28
N CYS A 128 -13.28 19.62 2.59
CA CYS A 128 -12.53 20.75 3.13
C CYS A 128 -11.33 21.06 2.24
N ALA A 129 -11.22 22.30 1.78
CA ALA A 129 -9.99 22.83 1.20
C ALA A 129 -9.21 23.61 2.26
N TYR A 130 -7.89 23.43 2.33
CA TYR A 130 -7.04 24.02 3.37
C TYR A 130 -6.12 25.11 2.84
N LYS A 131 -5.77 26.04 3.73
CA LYS A 131 -4.68 27.00 3.53
C LYS A 131 -3.34 26.40 3.98
N PRO A 132 -2.19 27.01 3.60
CA PRO A 132 -0.87 26.54 4.03
C PRO A 132 -0.66 26.49 5.56
N ASP A 133 -1.42 27.25 6.34
CA ASP A 133 -1.40 27.27 7.81
C ASP A 133 -2.26 26.16 8.45
N GLY A 134 -2.93 25.33 7.64
CA GLY A 134 -3.80 24.25 8.10
C GLY A 134 -5.23 24.68 8.42
N THR A 135 -5.58 25.96 8.30
CA THR A 135 -6.98 26.41 8.47
C THR A 135 -7.82 26.12 7.24
N ALA A 136 -9.12 25.91 7.44
CA ALA A 136 -10.04 25.73 6.33
C ALA A 136 -10.13 27.00 5.47
N ARG A 137 -9.91 26.85 4.16
CA ARG A 137 -10.20 27.85 3.14
C ARG A 137 -11.67 27.82 2.74
N ALA A 138 -12.24 26.63 2.62
CA ALA A 138 -13.63 26.39 2.27
C ALA A 138 -14.07 25.01 2.75
N THR A 139 -15.35 24.88 3.09
CA THR A 139 -15.98 23.62 3.52
C THR A 139 -17.32 23.46 2.84
N TRP A 140 -17.58 22.28 2.30
CA TRP A 140 -18.84 21.88 1.68
C TRP A 140 -19.42 20.67 2.42
N PRO A 141 -20.77 20.56 2.52
CA PRO A 141 -21.41 19.30 2.87
C PRO A 141 -21.23 18.26 1.76
#